data_AF-A0A7S4PLY2-F1
#
_entry.id   AF-A0A7S4PLY2-F1
#
_cell.length_a   1.000
_cell.length_b   1.000
_cell.length_c   1.000
_cell.angle_alpha   90.00
_cell.angle_beta   90.00
_cell.angle_gamma   90.00
#
_symmetry.space_group_name_H-M   'P 1'
#
loop_
_entity.id
_entity.type
_entity.pdbx_description
1 polymer ?
#
loop_
_entity_poly.entity_id
_entity_poly.type
_entity_poly.pdbx_seq_one_letter_code
_entity_poly.pdbx_strand_id
1 'polypeptide(L)'
;MEVLQLAEKGDEKLLKQLLSEIPALVGTRDKRHNTPLHLASKNGHMNCVKLLLKSRANPNVKNTKGNTALHYACKGNYYDMANYLVNSGAISQPNVELKIPLDFVPNQNRAPYETLFSKLAEIPKQEINLKANKILGRGSFGTVYKADWEGSKVAVKLVRFKDATSLNEFYQEAQLMASLHHPNLVRLYGIARANQEPGMIMEFCFGGSLDRRLRKSQNEQGFLTWPNKMRMAEQMCTGLFFLHKKGILHRDLKACNVLLDSHDNAKLADFGLSRTIHG
;
A
#
# COMPACT_ATOMS: atom_id res chain seq x y z
N MET A 1 22.87 -11.44 -19.68
CA MET A 1 22.69 -12.85 -19.25
C MET A 1 23.47 -13.15 -17.98
N GLU A 2 24.68 -12.63 -17.85
CA GLU A 2 25.58 -12.89 -16.70
C GLU A 2 24.97 -12.53 -15.33
N VAL A 3 24.47 -11.30 -15.13
CA VAL A 3 23.87 -10.88 -13.84
C VAL A 3 22.72 -11.78 -13.35
N LEU A 4 21.92 -12.31 -14.29
CA LEU A 4 20.80 -13.20 -13.97
C LEU A 4 21.32 -14.57 -13.51
N GLN A 5 22.32 -15.11 -14.20
CA GLN A 5 22.94 -16.39 -13.85
C GLN A 5 23.68 -16.32 -12.51
N LEU A 6 24.39 -15.22 -12.23
CA LEU A 6 25.08 -15.03 -10.96
C LEU A 6 24.08 -15.01 -9.79
N ALA A 7 22.97 -14.28 -9.93
CA ALA A 7 21.91 -14.27 -8.93
C ALA A 7 21.19 -15.62 -8.80
N GLU A 8 21.02 -16.35 -9.91
CA GLU A 8 20.43 -17.70 -9.90
C GLU A 8 21.33 -18.72 -9.21
N LYS A 9 22.65 -18.63 -9.36
CA LYS A 9 23.64 -19.53 -8.73
C LYS A 9 24.01 -19.11 -7.31
N GLY A 10 23.67 -17.88 -6.90
CA GLY A 10 24.01 -17.36 -5.58
C GLY A 10 25.45 -16.84 -5.45
N ASP A 11 26.12 -16.52 -6.56
CA ASP A 11 27.49 -16.00 -6.54
C ASP A 11 27.51 -14.51 -6.16
N GLU A 12 27.41 -14.26 -4.85
CA GLU A 12 27.37 -12.91 -4.28
C GLU A 12 28.60 -12.08 -4.66
N LYS A 13 29.79 -12.71 -4.70
CA LYS A 13 31.05 -12.00 -4.92
C LYS A 13 31.12 -11.45 -6.34
N LEU A 14 30.89 -12.29 -7.35
CA LEU A 14 30.86 -11.85 -8.73
C LEU A 14 29.67 -10.94 -9.01
N LEU A 15 28.51 -11.21 -8.39
CA LEU A 15 27.34 -10.34 -8.52
C LEU A 15 27.64 -8.92 -8.00
N LYS A 16 28.34 -8.79 -6.87
CA LYS A 16 28.75 -7.50 -6.30
C LYS A 16 29.72 -6.76 -7.21
N GLN A 17 30.73 -7.47 -7.72
CA GLN A 17 31.69 -6.89 -8.65
C GLN A 17 30.98 -6.35 -9.90
N LEU A 18 30.17 -7.18 -10.56
CA LEU A 18 29.47 -6.81 -11.78
C LEU A 18 28.50 -5.62 -11.58
N LEU A 19 27.79 -5.57 -10.44
CA LEU A 19 26.88 -4.46 -10.14
C LEU A 19 27.63 -3.16 -9.76
N SER A 20 28.86 -3.26 -9.26
CA SER A 20 29.69 -2.08 -9.01
C SER A 20 30.23 -1.46 -10.31
N GLU A 21 30.54 -2.30 -11.30
CA GLU A 21 30.98 -1.87 -12.63
C GLU A 21 29.81 -1.37 -13.49
N ILE A 22 28.66 -2.07 -13.45
CA ILE A 22 27.48 -1.77 -14.28
C ILE A 22 26.19 -1.79 -13.42
N PRO A 23 25.90 -0.73 -12.66
CA PRO A 23 24.73 -0.67 -11.77
C PRO A 23 23.38 -0.88 -12.47
N ALA A 24 23.27 -0.49 -13.75
CA ALA A 24 22.04 -0.63 -14.54
C ALA A 24 21.57 -2.10 -14.70
N LEU A 25 22.47 -3.07 -14.51
CA LEU A 25 22.14 -4.50 -14.64
C LEU A 25 21.20 -5.02 -13.55
N VAL A 26 21.03 -4.30 -12.43
CA VAL A 26 20.15 -4.69 -11.31
C VAL A 26 18.69 -4.94 -11.74
N GLY A 27 18.23 -4.24 -12.79
CA GLY A 27 16.88 -4.33 -13.34
C GLY A 27 16.72 -5.27 -14.54
N THR A 28 17.78 -6.00 -14.93
CA THR A 28 17.76 -6.90 -16.10
C THR A 28 16.64 -7.93 -16.02
N ARG A 29 16.08 -8.33 -17.17
CA ARG A 29 14.97 -9.29 -17.24
C ARG A 29 15.26 -10.45 -18.19
N ASP A 30 14.86 -11.67 -17.80
CA ASP A 30 14.87 -12.84 -18.68
C ASP A 30 13.62 -12.87 -19.60
N LYS A 31 13.49 -13.93 -20.44
CA LYS A 31 12.33 -14.13 -21.34
C LYS A 31 10.98 -14.25 -20.60
N ARG A 32 11.01 -14.54 -19.31
CA ARG A 32 9.83 -14.64 -18.43
C ARG A 32 9.69 -13.40 -17.55
N HIS A 33 10.43 -12.34 -17.81
CA HIS A 33 10.48 -11.10 -17.03
C HIS A 33 10.94 -11.29 -15.58
N ASN A 34 11.66 -12.37 -15.26
CA ASN A 34 12.33 -12.50 -13.97
C ASN A 34 13.54 -11.56 -13.93
N THR A 35 13.68 -10.87 -12.81
CA THR A 35 14.85 -10.06 -12.47
C THR A 35 15.88 -10.89 -11.70
N PRO A 36 17.13 -10.41 -11.51
CA PRO A 36 18.08 -11.08 -10.63
C PRO A 36 17.49 -11.35 -9.23
N LEU A 37 16.67 -10.42 -8.72
CA LEU A 37 16.01 -10.56 -7.42
C LEU A 37 15.00 -11.72 -7.39
N HIS A 38 14.27 -11.98 -8.49
CA HIS A 38 13.39 -13.14 -8.57
C HIS A 38 14.18 -14.44 -8.51
N LEU A 39 15.30 -14.53 -9.24
CA LEU A 39 16.10 -15.75 -9.33
C LEU A 39 16.80 -16.05 -8.01
N ALA A 40 17.39 -15.04 -7.38
CA ALA A 40 17.98 -15.17 -6.04
C ALA A 40 16.93 -15.58 -4.99
N SER A 41 15.73 -15.00 -5.03
CA SER A 41 14.66 -15.37 -4.10
C SER A 41 14.10 -16.78 -4.33
N LYS A 42 13.98 -17.20 -5.60
CA LYS A 42 13.53 -18.55 -5.97
C LYS A 42 14.46 -19.64 -5.44
N ASN A 43 15.76 -19.37 -5.41
CA ASN A 43 16.79 -20.35 -5.00
C ASN A 43 17.31 -20.14 -3.57
N GLY A 44 16.71 -19.25 -2.78
CA GLY A 44 17.07 -19.10 -1.37
C GLY A 44 18.37 -18.32 -1.10
N HIS A 45 18.92 -17.61 -2.08
CA HIS A 45 20.20 -16.90 -1.96
C HIS A 45 20.06 -15.56 -1.22
N MET A 46 19.92 -15.63 0.10
CA MET A 46 19.69 -14.48 0.99
C MET A 46 20.70 -13.34 0.79
N ASN A 47 22.00 -13.63 0.69
CA ASN A 47 22.99 -12.57 0.55
C ASN A 47 22.88 -11.84 -0.79
N CYS A 48 22.60 -12.56 -1.88
CA CYS A 48 22.31 -11.96 -3.18
C CYS A 48 21.06 -11.07 -3.12
N VAL A 49 20.00 -11.51 -2.41
CA VAL A 49 18.80 -10.69 -2.18
C VAL A 49 19.14 -9.38 -1.46
N LYS A 50 19.90 -9.46 -0.35
CA LYS A 50 20.34 -8.27 0.41
C LYS A 50 21.18 -7.32 -0.46
N LEU A 51 22.12 -7.86 -1.24
CA LEU A 51 22.98 -7.09 -2.14
C LEU A 51 22.18 -6.37 -3.23
N LEU A 52 21.26 -7.08 -3.89
CA LEU A 52 20.42 -6.53 -4.95
C LEU A 52 19.54 -5.40 -4.43
N LEU A 53 18.92 -5.57 -3.26
CA LEU A 53 18.10 -4.53 -2.63
C LEU A 53 18.94 -3.31 -2.21
N LYS A 54 20.14 -3.52 -1.65
CA LYS A 54 21.11 -2.43 -1.40
C LYS A 54 21.53 -1.71 -2.68
N SER A 55 21.57 -2.43 -3.80
CA SER A 55 21.86 -1.91 -5.14
C SER A 55 20.61 -1.32 -5.83
N ARG A 56 19.56 -0.98 -5.05
CA ARG A 56 18.32 -0.36 -5.52
C ARG A 56 17.46 -1.23 -6.46
N ALA A 57 17.53 -2.55 -6.36
CA ALA A 57 16.57 -3.43 -7.04
C ALA A 57 15.14 -3.13 -6.57
N ASN A 58 14.18 -3.00 -7.49
CA ASN A 58 12.77 -2.85 -7.15
C ASN A 58 12.17 -4.22 -6.75
N PRO A 59 11.73 -4.42 -5.48
CA PRO A 59 11.21 -5.70 -5.00
C PRO A 59 9.83 -6.08 -5.55
N ASN A 60 9.13 -5.13 -6.16
CA ASN A 60 7.73 -5.26 -6.57
C ASN A 60 7.55 -5.50 -8.07
N VAL A 61 8.63 -5.73 -8.81
CA VAL A 61 8.56 -6.13 -10.21
C VAL A 61 7.82 -7.46 -10.32
N LYS A 62 6.86 -7.53 -11.26
CA LYS A 62 6.13 -8.75 -11.59
C LYS A 62 6.73 -9.41 -12.83
N ASN A 63 6.88 -10.73 -12.79
CA ASN A 63 7.24 -11.54 -13.95
C ASN A 63 6.01 -11.83 -14.84
N THR A 64 6.16 -12.63 -15.91
CA THR A 64 5.05 -12.95 -16.83
C THR A 64 3.87 -13.68 -16.19
N LYS A 65 4.06 -14.28 -15.01
CA LYS A 65 2.99 -14.91 -14.22
C LYS A 65 2.44 -13.98 -13.13
N GLY A 66 2.85 -12.71 -13.09
CA GLY A 66 2.46 -11.79 -12.03
C GLY A 66 3.16 -12.03 -10.69
N ASN A 67 4.08 -13.00 -10.60
CA ASN A 67 4.81 -13.29 -9.37
C ASN A 67 5.92 -12.25 -9.15
N THR A 68 6.13 -11.88 -7.90
CA THR A 68 7.23 -11.04 -7.41
C THR A 68 8.31 -11.88 -6.73
N ALA A 69 9.43 -11.28 -6.35
CA ALA A 69 10.45 -11.93 -5.51
C ALA A 69 9.88 -12.49 -4.19
N LEU A 70 8.90 -11.79 -3.59
CA LEU A 70 8.22 -12.20 -2.36
C LEU A 70 7.40 -13.49 -2.53
N HIS A 71 6.77 -13.70 -3.70
CA HIS A 71 6.09 -14.97 -4.00
C HIS A 71 7.06 -16.15 -3.99
N TYR A 72 8.25 -15.95 -4.56
CA TYR A 72 9.28 -16.98 -4.61
C TYR A 72 9.86 -17.29 -3.23
N ALA A 73 10.10 -16.26 -2.41
CA ALA A 73 10.53 -16.44 -1.02
C ALA A 73 9.50 -17.24 -0.20
N CYS A 74 8.22 -16.91 -0.31
CA CYS A 74 7.14 -17.65 0.36
C CYS A 74 6.98 -19.08 -0.17
N LYS A 75 7.04 -19.27 -1.49
CA LYS A 75 6.97 -20.60 -2.11
C LYS A 75 8.13 -21.50 -1.67
N GLY A 76 9.33 -20.94 -1.52
CA GLY A 76 10.51 -21.62 -0.99
C GLY A 76 10.50 -21.78 0.53
N ASN A 77 9.48 -21.25 1.22
CA ASN A 77 9.39 -21.20 2.68
C ASN A 77 10.63 -20.53 3.34
N TYR A 78 11.18 -19.48 2.72
CA TYR A 78 12.31 -18.70 3.22
C TYR A 78 11.84 -17.51 4.08
N TYR A 79 11.49 -17.75 5.35
CA TYR A 79 10.85 -16.74 6.20
C TYR A 79 11.70 -15.49 6.39
N ASP A 80 12.98 -15.65 6.74
CA ASP A 80 13.88 -14.51 6.94
C ASP A 80 14.01 -13.66 5.67
N MET A 81 14.00 -14.31 4.51
CA MET A 81 14.07 -13.62 3.22
C MET A 81 12.77 -12.87 2.94
N ALA A 82 11.62 -13.49 3.18
CA ALA A 82 10.32 -12.81 3.07
C ALA A 82 10.26 -11.60 4.01
N ASN A 83 10.71 -11.75 5.25
CA ASN A 83 10.78 -10.66 6.22
C ASN A 83 11.69 -9.53 5.75
N TYR A 84 12.89 -9.86 5.24
CA TYR A 84 13.81 -8.87 4.70
C TYR A 84 13.23 -8.15 3.48
N LEU A 85 12.58 -8.87 2.57
CA LEU A 85 11.90 -8.30 1.40
C LEU A 85 10.81 -7.32 1.83
N VAL A 86 9.92 -7.70 2.75
CA VAL A 86 8.86 -6.84 3.29
C VAL A 86 9.45 -5.59 3.97
N ASN A 87 10.49 -5.74 4.78
CA ASN A 87 11.18 -4.62 5.41
C ASN A 87 11.92 -3.72 4.40
N SER A 88 12.20 -4.24 3.20
CA SER A 88 12.80 -3.50 2.08
C SER A 88 11.77 -2.96 1.09
N GLY A 89 10.48 -2.93 1.46
CA GLY A 89 9.41 -2.36 0.65
C GLY A 89 8.74 -3.33 -0.32
N ALA A 90 8.98 -4.64 -0.22
CA ALA A 90 8.19 -5.63 -0.94
C ALA A 90 6.76 -5.66 -0.39
N ILE A 91 5.78 -5.67 -1.30
CA ILE A 91 4.38 -5.72 -0.94
C ILE A 91 3.72 -7.05 -1.34
N SER A 92 2.79 -7.50 -0.51
CA SER A 92 1.96 -8.68 -0.77
C SER A 92 0.91 -8.32 -1.82
N GLN A 93 1.14 -8.75 -3.07
CA GLN A 93 0.27 -8.49 -4.22
C GLN A 93 -0.16 -9.82 -4.85
N PRO A 94 -1.36 -9.93 -5.43
CA PRO A 94 -1.73 -11.13 -6.17
C PRO A 94 -0.99 -11.25 -7.50
N ASN A 95 -0.76 -12.49 -7.90
CA ASN A 95 -0.28 -12.86 -9.23
C ASN A 95 -1.44 -13.03 -10.24
N VAL A 96 -1.16 -13.52 -11.46
CA VAL A 96 -2.23 -13.71 -12.48
C VAL A 96 -3.24 -14.81 -12.11
N GLU A 97 -2.91 -15.69 -11.15
CA GLU A 97 -3.81 -16.71 -10.60
C GLU A 97 -4.57 -16.19 -9.36
N LEU A 98 -4.54 -14.88 -9.07
CA LEU A 98 -5.12 -14.26 -7.88
C LEU A 98 -4.52 -14.71 -6.54
N LYS A 99 -3.39 -15.43 -6.55
CA LYS A 99 -2.71 -15.89 -5.34
C LYS A 99 -1.73 -14.84 -4.84
N ILE A 100 -1.80 -14.52 -3.56
CA ILE A 100 -0.82 -13.67 -2.86
C ILE A 100 0.38 -14.51 -2.39
N PRO A 101 1.52 -13.91 -2.02
CA PRO A 101 2.67 -14.65 -1.50
C PRO A 101 2.34 -15.63 -0.37
N LEU A 102 1.46 -15.24 0.57
CA LEU A 102 1.04 -16.11 1.68
C LEU A 102 0.40 -17.42 1.20
N ASP A 103 -0.30 -17.43 0.07
CA ASP A 103 -0.97 -18.64 -0.46
C ASP A 103 0.03 -19.71 -0.92
N PHE A 104 1.31 -19.35 -1.08
CA PHE A 104 2.39 -20.26 -1.43
C PHE A 104 3.12 -20.82 -0.19
N VAL A 105 2.78 -20.37 1.02
CA VAL A 105 3.38 -20.84 2.26
C VAL A 105 2.67 -22.13 2.73
N PRO A 106 3.41 -23.21 3.07
CA PRO A 106 2.81 -24.41 3.64
C PRO A 106 2.05 -24.11 4.94
N ASN A 107 0.88 -24.74 5.14
CA ASN A 107 0.00 -24.46 6.29
C ASN A 107 0.72 -24.56 7.65
N GLN A 108 1.60 -25.56 7.84
CA GLN A 108 2.37 -25.75 9.09
C GLN A 108 3.31 -24.58 9.43
N ASN A 109 3.70 -23.78 8.44
CA ASN A 109 4.62 -22.66 8.60
C ASN A 109 3.92 -21.30 8.40
N ARG A 110 2.58 -21.28 8.32
CA ARG A 110 1.82 -20.10 7.91
C ARG A 110 1.79 -18.99 8.95
N ALA A 111 1.70 -19.33 10.24
CA ALA A 111 1.59 -18.38 11.35
C ALA A 111 2.66 -17.26 11.37
N PRO A 112 3.97 -17.54 11.24
CA PRO A 112 4.97 -16.48 11.19
C PRO A 112 4.81 -15.57 9.96
N TYR A 113 4.42 -16.11 8.79
CA TYR A 113 4.17 -15.30 7.60
C TYR A 113 2.90 -14.47 7.70
N GLU A 114 1.86 -14.98 8.37
CA GLU A 114 0.66 -14.21 8.69
C GLU A 114 1.05 -13.00 9.54
N THR A 115 1.89 -13.20 10.56
CA THR A 115 2.42 -12.11 11.40
C THR A 115 3.26 -11.11 10.59
N LEU A 116 4.03 -11.62 9.63
CA LEU A 116 4.84 -10.76 8.76
C LEU A 116 3.98 -9.90 7.83
N PHE A 117 2.92 -10.47 7.26
CA PHE A 117 2.01 -9.76 6.35
C PHE A 117 0.94 -8.96 7.08
N SER A 118 0.68 -9.24 8.36
CA SER A 118 -0.27 -8.52 9.21
C SER A 118 0.19 -7.13 9.65
N LYS A 119 1.27 -6.59 9.06
CA LYS A 119 1.55 -5.14 9.14
C LYS A 119 0.37 -4.29 8.65
N LEU A 120 -0.58 -4.87 7.92
CA LEU A 120 -1.97 -4.44 7.85
C LEU A 120 -2.80 -5.28 8.83
N ALA A 121 -3.38 -4.65 9.86
CA ALA A 121 -4.31 -5.34 10.75
C ALA A 121 -5.50 -5.88 9.93
N GLU A 122 -5.69 -7.20 9.93
CA GLU A 122 -6.91 -7.80 9.39
C GLU A 122 -7.99 -7.76 10.46
N ILE A 123 -9.12 -7.12 10.16
CA ILE A 123 -10.25 -6.97 11.07
C ILE A 123 -11.41 -7.80 10.51
N PRO A 124 -11.94 -8.77 11.28
CA PRO A 124 -13.12 -9.54 10.87
C PRO A 124 -14.31 -8.61 10.59
N LYS A 125 -14.98 -8.77 9.43
CA LYS A 125 -16.11 -7.91 9.07
C LYS A 125 -17.26 -7.97 10.09
N GLN A 126 -17.40 -9.06 10.82
CA GLN A 126 -18.39 -9.24 11.88
C GLN A 126 -18.20 -8.26 13.05
N GLU A 127 -16.97 -7.78 13.28
CA GLU A 127 -16.67 -6.77 14.30
C GLU A 127 -17.04 -5.35 13.84
N ILE A 128 -17.40 -5.19 12.57
CA ILE A 128 -17.69 -3.89 11.94
C ILE A 128 -19.20 -3.76 11.77
N ASN A 129 -19.82 -2.94 12.61
CA ASN A 129 -21.24 -2.64 12.47
C ASN A 129 -21.46 -1.57 11.40
N LEU A 130 -21.67 -2.03 10.16
CA LEU A 130 -22.02 -1.18 9.02
C LEU A 130 -23.40 -0.57 9.23
N LYS A 131 -23.49 0.76 9.24
CA LYS A 131 -24.79 1.43 9.30
C LYS A 131 -25.42 1.39 7.91
N ALA A 132 -26.39 0.51 7.72
CA ALA A 132 -27.05 0.18 6.45
C ALA A 132 -27.47 1.39 5.60
N ASN A 133 -27.73 2.56 6.22
CA ASN A 133 -28.21 3.77 5.54
C ASN A 133 -27.25 4.98 5.60
N LYS A 134 -25.96 4.81 5.94
CA LYS A 134 -25.02 5.94 6.08
C LYS A 134 -23.83 5.86 5.14
N ILE A 135 -24.12 5.95 3.85
CA ILE A 135 -23.13 6.16 2.80
C ILE A 135 -22.53 7.56 2.96
N LEU A 136 -21.21 7.63 3.09
CA LEU A 136 -20.45 8.87 3.19
C LEU A 136 -20.03 9.39 1.82
N GLY A 137 -19.77 8.48 0.88
CA GLY A 137 -19.40 8.80 -0.49
C GLY A 137 -19.45 7.57 -1.39
N ARG A 138 -19.61 7.82 -2.69
CA ARG A 138 -19.48 6.81 -3.76
C ARG A 138 -18.40 7.31 -4.71
N GLY A 139 -17.39 6.48 -4.96
CA GLY A 139 -16.31 6.76 -5.91
C GLY A 139 -16.22 5.68 -6.96
N SER A 140 -15.33 5.87 -7.94
CA SER A 140 -15.02 4.87 -8.99
C SER A 140 -14.54 3.54 -8.42
N PHE A 141 -13.94 3.55 -7.22
CA PHE A 141 -13.33 2.39 -6.57
C PHE A 141 -14.20 1.75 -5.48
N GLY A 142 -15.42 2.23 -5.24
CA GLY A 142 -16.30 1.63 -4.23
C GLY A 142 -17.17 2.62 -3.46
N THR A 143 -17.75 2.12 -2.37
CA THR A 143 -18.65 2.90 -1.50
C THR A 143 -18.05 3.02 -0.10
N VAL A 144 -18.04 4.24 0.42
CA VAL A 144 -17.58 4.54 1.77
C VAL A 144 -18.77 4.59 2.72
N TYR A 145 -18.74 3.81 3.78
CA TYR A 145 -19.78 3.72 4.80
C TYR A 145 -19.27 4.27 6.13
N LYS A 146 -20.17 4.84 6.92
CA LYS A 146 -19.92 5.04 8.35
C LYS A 146 -20.18 3.74 9.10
N ALA A 147 -19.26 3.35 9.97
CA ALA A 147 -19.42 2.18 10.82
C ALA A 147 -19.05 2.47 12.29
N ASP A 148 -19.44 1.54 13.15
CA ASP A 148 -18.97 1.43 14.52
C ASP A 148 -17.97 0.27 14.61
N TRP A 149 -16.80 0.51 15.19
CA TRP A 149 -15.75 -0.48 15.46
C TRP A 149 -15.09 -0.15 16.80
N GLU A 150 -15.05 -1.11 17.73
CA GLU A 150 -14.51 -0.95 19.09
C GLU A 150 -15.06 0.29 19.84
N GLY A 151 -16.36 0.56 19.71
CA GLY A 151 -16.99 1.73 20.33
C GLY A 151 -16.69 3.08 19.66
N SER A 152 -15.85 3.10 18.63
CA SER A 152 -15.44 4.30 17.88
C SER A 152 -16.11 4.39 16.51
N LYS A 153 -16.30 5.62 16.01
CA LYS A 153 -16.76 5.84 14.63
C LYS A 153 -15.59 5.67 13.66
N VAL A 154 -15.80 4.85 12.63
CA VAL A 154 -14.83 4.64 11.54
C VAL A 154 -15.47 4.83 10.17
N ALA A 155 -14.63 5.07 9.16
CA ALA A 155 -15.03 5.05 7.76
C ALA A 155 -14.58 3.73 7.13
N VAL A 156 -15.48 3.05 6.42
CA VAL A 156 -15.20 1.77 5.75
C VAL A 156 -15.38 1.94 4.25
N LYS A 157 -14.29 1.93 3.49
CA LYS A 157 -14.31 1.94 2.02
C LYS A 157 -14.41 0.50 1.54
N LEU A 158 -15.61 0.05 1.19
CA LEU A 158 -15.82 -1.25 0.56
C LEU A 158 -15.53 -1.15 -0.93
N VAL A 159 -14.63 -2.00 -1.42
CA VAL A 159 -14.19 -2.01 -2.81
C VAL A 159 -14.86 -3.17 -3.53
N ARG A 160 -15.60 -2.85 -4.60
CA ARG A 160 -16.12 -3.85 -5.54
C ARG A 160 -15.03 -4.11 -6.57
N PHE A 161 -14.38 -5.27 -6.48
CA PHE A 161 -13.42 -5.68 -7.50
C PHE A 161 -14.16 -6.39 -8.64
N LYS A 162 -13.73 -6.12 -9.87
CA LYS A 162 -14.26 -6.75 -11.10
C LYS A 162 -13.30 -7.79 -11.66
N ASP A 163 -12.02 -7.67 -11.32
CA ASP A 163 -10.90 -8.40 -11.87
C ASP A 163 -9.69 -8.38 -10.92
N ALA A 164 -8.63 -9.08 -11.31
CA ALA A 164 -7.35 -9.09 -10.60
C ALA A 164 -6.73 -7.69 -10.44
N THR A 165 -6.95 -6.80 -11.42
CA THR A 165 -6.37 -5.46 -11.48
C THR A 165 -6.93 -4.58 -10.37
N SER A 166 -8.25 -4.52 -10.23
CA SER A 166 -8.94 -3.76 -9.19
C SER A 166 -8.64 -4.26 -7.78
N LEU A 167 -8.48 -5.58 -7.59
CA LEU A 167 -8.03 -6.14 -6.32
C LEU A 167 -6.57 -5.75 -6.00
N ASN A 168 -5.71 -5.71 -7.00
CA ASN A 168 -4.32 -5.30 -6.85
C ASN A 168 -4.20 -3.80 -6.50
N GLU A 169 -4.99 -2.95 -7.14
CA GLU A 169 -5.06 -1.51 -6.82
C GLU A 169 -5.49 -1.28 -5.37
N PHE A 170 -6.47 -2.04 -4.88
CA PHE A 170 -6.90 -2.01 -3.48
C PHE A 170 -5.74 -2.31 -2.51
N TYR A 171 -5.03 -3.43 -2.70
CA TYR A 171 -3.94 -3.81 -1.80
C TYR A 171 -2.77 -2.81 -1.86
N GLN A 172 -2.46 -2.28 -3.05
CA GLN A 172 -1.45 -1.24 -3.21
C GLN A 172 -1.82 0.04 -2.45
N GLU A 173 -3.07 0.50 -2.58
CA GLU A 173 -3.56 1.66 -1.82
C GLU A 173 -3.50 1.38 -0.30
N ALA A 174 -3.94 0.20 0.14
CA ALA A 174 -3.98 -0.14 1.56
C ALA A 174 -2.58 -0.19 2.17
N GLN A 175 -1.62 -0.81 1.49
CA GLN A 175 -0.23 -0.88 1.94
C GLN A 175 0.45 0.48 1.94
N LEU A 176 0.18 1.31 0.93
CA LEU A 176 0.65 2.68 0.92
C LEU A 176 0.13 3.41 2.15
N MET A 177 -1.19 3.42 2.37
CA MET A 177 -1.80 4.10 3.51
C MET A 177 -1.31 3.58 4.87
N ALA A 178 -1.09 2.26 5.01
CA ALA A 178 -0.53 1.68 6.24
C ALA A 178 0.87 2.21 6.58
N SER A 179 1.65 2.63 5.58
CA SER A 179 2.98 3.21 5.76
C SER A 179 2.96 4.71 6.11
N LEU A 180 1.78 5.35 6.03
CA LEU A 180 1.62 6.80 6.14
C LEU A 180 1.00 7.17 7.50
N HIS A 181 1.86 7.62 8.43
CA HIS A 181 1.45 8.12 9.74
C HIS A 181 1.78 9.60 9.85
N HIS A 182 0.77 10.45 9.75
CA HIS A 182 0.91 11.91 9.82
C HIS A 182 -0.43 12.57 10.21
N PRO A 183 -0.47 13.62 11.04
CA PRO A 183 -1.71 14.25 11.50
C PRO A 183 -2.59 14.79 10.35
N ASN A 184 -1.98 15.27 9.26
CA ASN A 184 -2.67 15.80 8.08
C ASN A 184 -2.91 14.77 6.96
N LEU A 185 -2.82 13.47 7.25
CA LEU A 185 -3.24 12.40 6.34
C LEU A 185 -4.32 11.57 7.04
N VAL A 186 -5.28 11.04 6.29
CA VAL A 186 -6.27 10.10 6.82
C VAL A 186 -5.58 8.79 7.18
N ARG A 187 -5.75 8.36 8.43
CA ARG A 187 -5.15 7.12 8.93
C ARG A 187 -5.93 5.89 8.47
N LEU A 188 -5.20 4.87 8.02
CA LEU A 188 -5.73 3.51 7.89
C LEU A 188 -5.51 2.75 9.20
N TYR A 189 -6.58 2.15 9.74
CA TYR A 189 -6.51 1.27 10.90
C TYR A 189 -6.24 -0.18 10.51
N GLY A 190 -6.82 -0.63 9.39
CA GLY A 190 -6.65 -2.00 8.90
C GLY A 190 -7.51 -2.29 7.68
N ILE A 191 -7.53 -3.56 7.29
CA ILE A 191 -8.36 -4.08 6.20
C ILE A 191 -9.45 -4.99 6.77
N ALA A 192 -10.69 -4.76 6.33
CA ALA A 192 -11.82 -5.64 6.60
C ALA A 192 -11.79 -6.83 5.63
N ARG A 193 -11.78 -8.05 6.17
CA ARG A 193 -11.85 -9.27 5.35
C ARG A 193 -13.29 -9.76 5.24
N ALA A 194 -13.78 -9.90 4.01
CA ALA A 194 -15.03 -10.57 3.70
C ALA A 194 -14.87 -11.49 2.50
N ASN A 195 -15.59 -12.61 2.51
CA ASN A 195 -15.77 -13.44 1.32
C ASN A 195 -16.40 -12.55 0.23
N GLN A 196 -15.60 -12.16 -0.76
CA GLN A 196 -15.97 -11.39 -1.96
C GLN A 196 -16.02 -9.84 -1.91
N GLU A 197 -15.79 -9.17 -0.77
CA GLU A 197 -15.74 -7.69 -0.73
C GLU A 197 -14.78 -7.18 0.36
N PRO A 198 -13.48 -6.98 0.06
CA PRO A 198 -12.56 -6.40 1.02
C PRO A 198 -12.87 -4.91 1.25
N GLY A 199 -12.46 -4.41 2.42
CA GLY A 199 -12.63 -3.01 2.76
C GLY A 199 -11.42 -2.41 3.46
N MET A 200 -11.26 -1.10 3.37
CA MET A 200 -10.31 -0.34 4.20
C MET A 200 -11.06 0.29 5.37
N ILE A 201 -10.55 0.10 6.58
CA ILE A 201 -11.08 0.69 7.80
C ILE A 201 -10.20 1.88 8.16
N MET A 202 -10.77 3.08 8.11
CA MET A 202 -10.05 4.34 8.17
C MET A 202 -10.62 5.25 9.26
N GLU A 203 -9.83 6.25 9.61
CA GLU A 203 -10.26 7.37 10.43
C GLU A 203 -11.54 8.01 9.88
N PHE A 204 -12.54 8.20 10.75
CA PHE A 204 -13.76 8.93 10.40
C PHE A 204 -13.58 10.43 10.62
N CYS A 205 -13.58 11.19 9.52
CA CYS A 205 -13.48 12.65 9.54
C CYS A 205 -14.86 13.30 9.72
N PHE A 206 -15.17 13.76 10.93
CA PHE A 206 -16.50 14.28 11.30
C PHE A 206 -16.92 15.54 10.52
N GLY A 207 -15.96 16.38 10.13
CA GLY A 207 -16.21 17.62 9.39
C GLY A 207 -16.56 17.44 7.91
N GLY A 208 -16.45 16.20 7.39
CA GLY A 208 -16.76 15.86 6.00
C GLY A 208 -15.69 16.35 5.01
N SER A 209 -16.04 16.43 3.73
CA SER A 209 -15.13 16.89 2.69
C SER A 209 -15.07 18.42 2.59
N LEU A 210 -13.88 18.93 2.28
CA LEU A 210 -13.63 20.38 2.18
C LEU A 210 -14.47 21.02 1.08
N ASP A 211 -14.69 20.35 -0.06
CA ASP A 211 -15.54 20.88 -1.15
C ASP A 211 -16.96 21.22 -0.66
N ARG A 212 -17.54 20.37 0.21
CA ARG A 212 -18.88 20.60 0.78
C ARG A 212 -18.86 21.77 1.76
N ARG A 213 -17.77 21.94 2.49
CA ARG A 213 -17.61 23.04 3.46
C ARG A 213 -17.36 24.38 2.79
N LEU A 214 -16.63 24.40 1.67
CA LEU A 214 -16.39 25.61 0.89
C LEU A 214 -17.65 26.19 0.22
N ARG A 215 -18.68 25.36 -0.02
CA ARG A 215 -19.95 25.80 -0.60
C ARG A 215 -20.89 26.49 0.38
N LYS A 216 -20.63 26.42 1.68
CA LYS A 216 -21.49 27.06 2.70
C LYS A 216 -21.37 28.57 2.63
N SER A 217 -22.50 29.25 2.78
CA SER A 217 -22.61 30.71 2.92
C SER A 217 -22.30 31.16 4.36
N GLN A 218 -22.06 32.46 4.55
CA GLN A 218 -21.67 33.04 5.85
C GLN A 218 -22.66 32.74 6.99
N ASN A 219 -23.94 32.59 6.66
CA ASN A 219 -25.00 32.37 7.63
C ASN A 219 -25.20 30.88 7.97
N GLU A 220 -24.51 29.97 7.28
CA GLU A 220 -24.61 28.54 7.51
C GLU A 220 -23.62 28.05 8.57
N GLN A 221 -24.09 27.15 9.45
CA GLN A 221 -23.24 26.50 10.43
C GLN A 221 -22.07 25.78 9.75
N GLY A 222 -20.84 26.07 10.20
CA GLY A 222 -19.63 25.50 9.62
C GLY A 222 -19.11 26.22 8.36
N PHE A 223 -19.58 27.44 8.10
CA PHE A 223 -18.92 28.38 7.20
C PHE A 223 -17.44 28.53 7.51
N LEU A 224 -16.60 28.57 6.48
CA LEU A 224 -15.15 28.70 6.61
C LEU A 224 -14.71 30.14 6.39
N THR A 225 -14.17 30.76 7.44
CA THR A 225 -13.51 32.07 7.34
C THR A 225 -12.17 31.96 6.61
N TRP A 226 -11.63 33.08 6.14
CA TRP A 226 -10.30 33.11 5.53
C TRP A 226 -9.20 32.57 6.45
N PRO A 227 -9.12 32.94 7.73
CA PRO A 227 -8.19 32.31 8.67
C PRO A 227 -8.28 30.79 8.71
N ASN A 228 -9.49 30.20 8.72
CA ASN A 228 -9.65 28.76 8.67
C ASN A 228 -9.13 28.17 7.36
N LYS A 229 -9.44 28.80 6.22
CA LYS A 229 -8.97 28.38 4.90
C LYS A 229 -7.44 28.38 4.80
N MET A 230 -6.79 29.43 5.32
CA MET A 230 -5.33 29.52 5.32
C MET A 230 -4.68 28.44 6.18
N ARG A 231 -5.21 28.20 7.39
CA ARG A 231 -4.76 27.10 8.26
C ARG A 231 -4.89 25.73 7.57
N MET A 232 -5.99 25.50 6.87
CA MET A 232 -6.21 24.26 6.12
C MET A 232 -5.21 24.11 4.96
N ALA A 233 -4.94 25.19 4.23
CA ALA A 233 -3.95 25.18 3.15
C ALA A 233 -2.55 24.83 3.68
N GLU A 234 -2.14 25.42 4.80
CA GLU A 234 -0.87 25.09 5.47
C GLU A 234 -0.82 23.60 5.87
N GLN A 235 -1.88 23.08 6.48
CA GLN A 235 -2.00 21.67 6.85
C GLN A 235 -1.91 20.72 5.65
N MET A 236 -2.53 21.08 4.52
CA MET A 236 -2.40 20.34 3.27
C MET A 236 -0.96 20.36 2.76
N CYS A 237 -0.29 21.52 2.79
CA CYS A 237 1.12 21.64 2.42
C CYS A 237 2.02 20.77 3.30
N THR A 238 1.81 20.76 4.62
CA THR A 238 2.55 19.91 5.56
C THR A 238 2.36 18.42 5.26
N GLY A 239 1.13 17.99 4.98
CA GLY A 239 0.84 16.62 4.55
C GLY A 239 1.52 16.24 3.23
N LEU A 240 1.47 17.12 2.22
CA LEU A 240 2.15 16.91 0.94
C LEU A 240 3.67 16.85 1.09
N PHE A 241 4.25 17.73 1.91
CA PHE A 241 5.68 17.74 2.18
C PHE A 241 6.15 16.41 2.79
N PHE A 242 5.39 15.87 3.74
CA PHE A 242 5.66 14.54 4.31
C PHE A 242 5.64 13.44 3.25
N LEU A 243 4.65 13.44 2.34
CA LEU A 243 4.58 12.48 1.24
C LEU A 243 5.80 12.61 0.31
N HIS A 244 6.14 13.83 -0.08
CA HIS A 244 7.26 14.11 -0.96
C HIS A 244 8.60 13.71 -0.32
N LYS A 245 8.78 13.91 0.99
CA LYS A 245 9.96 13.41 1.75
C LYS A 245 10.08 11.88 1.71
N LYS A 246 8.98 11.16 1.60
CA LYS A 246 8.94 9.70 1.39
C LYS A 246 9.00 9.29 -0.09
N GLY A 247 9.17 10.24 -1.01
CA GLY A 247 9.20 10.00 -2.45
C GLY A 247 7.83 9.62 -3.03
N ILE A 248 6.73 10.03 -2.41
CA ILE A 248 5.37 9.69 -2.83
C ILE A 248 4.67 10.91 -3.41
N LEU A 249 4.12 10.80 -4.61
CA LEU A 249 3.20 11.79 -5.19
C LEU A 249 1.75 11.36 -4.99
N HIS A 250 0.91 12.30 -4.55
CA HIS A 250 -0.53 12.06 -4.38
C HIS A 250 -1.29 11.96 -5.72
N ARG A 251 -0.98 12.84 -6.68
CA ARG A 251 -1.53 12.90 -8.05
C ARG A 251 -3.06 13.10 -8.23
N ASP A 252 -3.82 13.28 -7.15
CA ASP A 252 -5.28 13.54 -7.21
C ASP A 252 -5.69 14.53 -6.12
N LEU A 253 -4.93 15.62 -5.99
CA LEU A 253 -5.21 16.66 -5.01
C LEU A 253 -6.38 17.52 -5.48
N LYS A 254 -7.51 17.43 -4.79
CA LYS A 254 -8.73 18.21 -5.04
C LYS A 254 -9.53 18.36 -3.75
N ALA A 255 -10.40 19.36 -3.66
CA ALA A 255 -11.13 19.69 -2.44
C ALA A 255 -12.03 18.54 -1.92
N CYS A 256 -12.50 17.62 -2.78
CA CYS A 256 -13.26 16.46 -2.32
C CYS A 256 -12.39 15.34 -1.71
N ASN A 257 -11.07 15.35 -1.98
CA ASN A 257 -10.07 14.45 -1.39
C ASN A 257 -9.38 15.06 -0.17
N VAL A 258 -9.88 16.19 0.34
CA VAL A 258 -9.47 16.77 1.61
C VAL A 258 -10.62 16.61 2.59
N LEU A 259 -10.40 15.85 3.66
CA LEU A 259 -11.38 15.64 4.72
C LEU A 259 -11.04 16.51 5.94
N LEU A 260 -12.07 16.86 6.69
CA LEU A 260 -11.96 17.66 7.91
C LEU A 260 -12.27 16.81 9.14
N ASP A 261 -11.42 16.88 10.15
CA ASP A 261 -11.68 16.26 11.45
C ASP A 261 -12.74 17.03 12.26
N SER A 262 -12.93 16.68 13.54
CA SER A 262 -13.88 17.37 14.43
C SER A 262 -13.50 18.81 14.79
N HIS A 263 -12.27 19.24 14.49
CA HIS A 263 -11.72 20.56 14.82
C HIS A 263 -11.45 21.40 13.56
N ASP A 264 -11.98 20.97 12.41
CA ASP A 264 -11.74 21.58 11.10
C ASP A 264 -10.24 21.63 10.73
N ASN A 265 -9.48 20.59 11.10
CA ASN A 265 -8.15 20.37 10.55
C ASN A 265 -8.24 19.57 9.25
N ALA A 266 -7.47 19.98 8.25
CA ALA A 266 -7.40 19.32 6.96
C ALA A 266 -6.54 18.06 7.01
N LYS A 267 -7.08 16.99 6.42
CA LYS A 267 -6.44 15.70 6.21
C LYS A 267 -6.56 15.28 4.74
N LEU A 268 -5.44 14.96 4.11
CA LEU A 268 -5.44 14.41 2.75
C LEU A 268 -5.95 12.96 2.76
N ALA A 269 -6.78 12.63 1.78
CA ALA A 269 -7.44 11.34 1.64
C ALA A 269 -7.38 10.87 0.18
N ASP A 270 -7.82 9.63 -0.05
CA ASP A 270 -7.90 8.97 -1.36
C ASP A 270 -6.55 8.84 -2.07
N PHE A 271 -5.82 7.78 -1.71
CA PHE A 271 -4.47 7.53 -2.20
C PHE A 271 -4.45 6.55 -3.38
N GLY A 272 -5.60 6.20 -3.97
CA GLY A 272 -5.68 5.21 -5.07
C GLY A 272 -4.83 5.59 -6.29
N LEU A 273 -4.70 6.88 -6.57
CA LEU A 273 -3.83 7.39 -7.64
C LEU A 273 -2.42 7.73 -7.16
N SER A 274 -2.04 7.51 -5.92
CA SER A 274 -0.69 7.84 -5.45
C SER A 274 0.37 6.91 -6.04
N ARG A 275 1.60 7.41 -6.23
CA ARG A 275 2.75 6.63 -6.72
C ARG A 275 4.04 7.06 -6.05
N THR A 276 4.92 6.11 -5.80
CA THR A 276 6.30 6.38 -5.42
C THR A 276 7.09 6.83 -6.65
N ILE A 277 7.70 8.02 -6.61
CA ILE A 277 8.72 8.41 -7.56
C ILE A 277 10.00 7.72 -7.12
N HIS A 278 10.50 6.81 -7.95
CA HIS A 278 11.88 6.36 -7.83
C HIS A 278 12.77 7.44 -8.46
N GLY A 279 13.56 8.12 -7.63
CA GLY A 279 14.70 8.92 -8.05
C GLY A 279 16.00 8.13 -7.98
#